data_AF-A0A927C4Z6-F1
#
_entry.id   AF-A0A927C4Z6-F1
#
_cell.length_a   1.000
_cell.length_b   1.000
_cell.length_c   1.000
_cell.angle_alpha   90.00
_cell.angle_beta   90.00
_cell.angle_gamma   90.00
#
_symmetry.space_group_name_H-M   'P 1'
#
loop_
_entity.id
_entity.type
_entity.pdbx_description
1 polymer ?
#
loop_
_entity_poly.entity_id
_entity_poly.type
_entity_poly.pdbx_seq_one_letter_code
_entity_poly.pdbx_strand_id
1 'polypeptide(L)' 'MKHITKHCIEIEEVSSMTCDICQTKYDDSIEMQGFVSLQKTGSYGSIFGDGNFVECDICRACK' A
#
# COMPACT_ATOMS: atom_id res chain seq x y z
N MET A 1 -11.30 21.60 -37.20
CA MET A 1 -9.96 21.66 -36.58
C MET A 1 -10.05 21.02 -35.20
N LYS A 2 -9.24 20.01 -34.89
CA LYS A 2 -9.24 19.37 -33.56
C LYS A 2 -8.29 20.16 -32.65
N HIS A 3 -8.81 20.74 -31.58
CA HIS A 3 -8.00 21.33 -30.52
C HIS A 3 -7.59 20.20 -29.57
N ILE A 4 -6.28 19.96 -29.44
CA ILE A 4 -5.73 18.94 -28.54
C ILE A 4 -5.04 19.68 -27.39
N THR A 5 -5.51 19.44 -26.18
CA THR A 5 -4.91 19.98 -24.95
C THR A 5 -4.06 18.88 -24.30
N LYS A 6 -2.78 19.15 -24.05
CA LYS A 6 -1.91 18.23 -23.30
C LYS A 6 -1.96 18.58 -21.83
N HIS A 7 -2.20 17.58 -20.99
CA HIS A 7 -2.11 17.67 -19.54
C HIS A 7 -0.91 16.85 -19.07
N CYS A 8 -0.03 17.47 -18.27
CA CYS A 8 1.02 16.74 -17.56
C CYS A 8 0.44 16.25 -16.22
N ILE A 9 0.72 15.00 -15.86
CA ILE A 9 0.26 14.36 -14.64
C ILE A 9 1.50 13.87 -13.90
N GLU A 10 1.61 14.17 -12.61
CA GLU A 10 2.65 13.63 -11.74
C GLU A 10 2.14 12.33 -11.14
N ILE A 11 2.96 11.27 -11.20
CA ILE A 11 2.64 9.94 -10.70
C ILE A 11 3.66 9.61 -9.62
N GLU A 12 3.18 9.32 -8.41
CA GLU A 12 4.00 8.78 -7.33
C GLU A 12 3.99 7.26 -7.43
N GLU A 13 5.18 6.67 -7.56
CA GLU A 13 5.37 5.22 -7.63
C GLU A 13 6.04 4.70 -6.36
N VAL A 14 5.56 3.56 -5.87
CA VAL A 14 6.17 2.87 -4.73
C VAL A 14 7.49 2.26 -5.18
N SER A 15 8.60 2.73 -4.58
CA SER A 15 9.96 2.28 -4.92
C SER A 15 10.41 1.05 -4.16
N SER A 16 9.82 0.78 -2.99
CA SER A 16 10.14 -0.40 -2.19
C SER A 16 9.09 -0.66 -1.11
N MET A 17 8.99 -1.91 -0.65
CA MET A 17 8.16 -2.35 0.47
C MET A 17 8.99 -3.16 1.46
N THR A 18 8.62 -3.14 2.74
CA THR A 18 9.28 -3.92 3.80
C THR A 18 8.26 -4.81 4.47
N CYS A 19 8.58 -6.09 4.69
CA CYS A 19 7.68 -7.00 5.37
C CYS A 19 7.76 -6.84 6.89
N ASP A 20 6.63 -6.70 7.56
CA ASP A 20 6.58 -6.56 9.02
C ASP A 20 7.02 -7.82 9.78
N ILE A 21 6.92 -9.00 9.16
CA ILE A 21 7.26 -10.28 9.78
C ILE A 21 8.76 -10.55 9.72
N CYS A 22 9.33 -10.62 8.51
CA CYS A 22 10.75 -10.97 8.32
C CYS A 22 11.67 -9.76 8.21
N GLN A 23 11.13 -8.54 8.14
CA GLN A 23 11.88 -7.29 8.00
C GLN A 23 12.71 -7.19 6.71
N THR A 24 12.47 -8.09 5.74
CA THR A 24 13.11 -8.06 4.43
C THR A 24 12.50 -6.94 3.60
N LYS A 25 13.37 -6.14 2.98
CA LYS A 25 13.02 -5.09 2.03
C LYS A 25 13.03 -5.63 0.60
N TYR A 26 12.04 -5.23 -0.19
CA TYR A 26 11.88 -5.58 -1.59
C TYR A 26 11.74 -4.30 -2.40
N ASP A 27 12.51 -4.18 -3.47
CA ASP A 27 12.48 -3.08 -4.44
C ASP A 27 12.12 -3.56 -5.86
N ASP A 28 12.06 -4.88 -6.08
CA ASP A 28 11.58 -5.46 -7.32
C ASP A 28 10.06 -5.36 -7.45
N SER A 29 9.58 -4.80 -8.55
CA SER A 29 8.15 -4.54 -8.77
C SER A 29 7.30 -5.80 -8.88
N ILE A 30 7.86 -6.92 -9.34
CA ILE A 30 7.14 -8.19 -9.46
C ILE A 30 6.98 -8.82 -8.07
N GLU A 31 8.04 -8.83 -7.28
CA GLU A 31 7.99 -9.34 -5.90
C GLU A 31 7.07 -8.48 -5.02
N MET A 32 7.10 -7.16 -5.18
CA MET A 32 6.20 -6.23 -4.48
C MET A 32 4.73 -6.47 -4.81
N GLN A 33 4.38 -6.85 -6.05
CA GLN A 33 2.99 -7.20 -6.40
C GLN A 33 2.47 -8.45 -5.65
N GLY A 34 3.37 -9.27 -5.09
CA GLY A 34 3.03 -10.41 -4.25
C GLY A 34 2.76 -10.07 -2.78
N PHE A 35 2.95 -8.81 -2.37
CA PHE A 35 2.67 -8.38 -1.00
C PHE A 35 1.19 -8.35 -0.69
N VAL A 36 0.87 -8.57 0.58
CA VAL A 36 -0.47 -8.36 1.11
C VAL A 36 -0.42 -7.26 2.16
N SER A 37 -1.03 -6.15 1.78
CA SER A 37 -1.21 -4.97 2.62
C SER A 37 -2.62 -4.99 3.20
N LEU A 38 -2.71 -4.88 4.52
CA LEU A 38 -3.97 -4.73 5.25
C LEU A 38 -3.96 -3.39 5.95
N GLN A 39 -4.89 -2.50 5.57
CA GLN A 39 -5.22 -1.31 6.34
C GLN A 39 -6.63 -1.42 6.86
N LYS A 40 -6.79 -1.30 8.18
CA LYS A 40 -8.09 -1.41 8.83
C LYS A 40 -8.20 -0.47 10.01
N THR A 41 -9.26 0.32 10.02
CA THR A 41 -9.67 1.07 11.20
C THR A 41 -10.38 0.12 12.17
N GLY A 42 -9.79 -0.04 13.34
CA GLY A 42 -10.36 -0.72 14.50
C GLY A 42 -11.41 0.15 15.14
N SER A 43 -12.67 -0.11 14.82
CA SER A 43 -13.82 0.51 15.51
C SER A 43 -15.10 -0.34 15.47
N TYR A 44 -15.13 -1.46 14.72
CA TYR A 44 -16.36 -2.24 14.51
C TYR A 44 -17.60 -1.38 14.14
N GLY A 45 -17.39 -0.22 13.49
CA GLY A 45 -18.47 0.72 13.13
C GLY A 45 -18.97 1.62 14.26
N SER A 46 -18.26 1.71 15.39
CA SER A 46 -18.60 2.62 16.48
C SER A 46 -18.24 4.08 16.14
N ILE A 47 -19.18 4.98 16.39
CA ILE A 47 -18.94 6.44 16.32
C ILE A 47 -18.02 6.94 17.46
N PHE A 48 -17.80 6.10 18.49
CA PHE A 48 -16.90 6.37 19.61
C PHE A 48 -15.59 5.58 19.51
N GLY A 49 -15.30 5.00 18.35
CA GLY A 49 -14.12 4.17 18.15
C GLY A 49 -12.84 4.90 18.56
N ASP A 50 -11.98 4.18 19.25
CA ASP A 50 -10.73 4.65 19.85
C ASP A 50 -9.70 5.20 18.83
N GLY A 51 -10.06 5.26 17.54
CA GLY A 51 -9.20 5.67 16.43
C GLY A 51 -8.10 4.65 16.12
N ASN A 52 -8.17 3.45 16.70
CA ASN A 52 -7.17 2.42 16.49
C ASN A 52 -7.07 2.06 15.00
N PHE A 53 -5.86 2.08 14.47
CA PHE A 53 -5.58 1.76 13.09
C PHE A 53 -4.57 0.62 13.05
N VAL A 54 -4.86 -0.39 12.23
CA VAL A 54 -3.96 -1.50 11.98
C VAL A 54 -3.53 -1.41 10.53
N GLU A 55 -2.24 -1.27 10.33
CA GLU A 55 -1.57 -1.41 9.05
C GLU A 55 -0.59 -2.58 9.12
N CYS A 56 -0.55 -3.41 8.09
CA CYS A 56 0.40 -4.50 8.02
C CYS A 56 0.72 -4.86 6.57
N ASP A 57 2.02 -5.01 6.28
CA ASP A 57 2.57 -5.44 5.00
C ASP A 57 3.29 -6.78 5.14
N ILE A 58 2.80 -7.79 4.43
CA ILE A 58 3.33 -9.16 4.52
C ILE A 58 3.81 -9.62 3.14
N CYS A 59 5.08 -10.03 3.04
CA CYS A 59 5.62 -10.60 1.82
C CYS A 59 5.06 -12.00 1.54
N ARG A 60 5.13 -12.43 0.29
CA ARG A 60 4.71 -13.79 -0.14
C ARG A 60 5.41 -14.91 0.64
N ALA A 61 6.65 -14.71 1.08
CA ALA A 61 7.41 -15.74 1.78
C ALA A 61 6.97 -15.96 3.24
N CYS A 62 6.33 -14.96 3.87
CA CYS A 62 5.84 -15.04 5.24
C CYS A 62 4.36 -15.42 5.35
N LYS A 63 3.67 -15.55 4.22
CA LYS A 63 2.33 -16.14 4.13
C LYS A 63 2.40 -17.65 4.09
#